data_AF-A0A2G5WZK5-F1
#
_entry.id   AF-A0A2G5WZK5-F1
#
_cell.length_a   1.000
_cell.length_b   1.000
_cell.length_c   1.000
_cell.angle_alpha   90.00
_cell.angle_beta   90.00
_cell.angle_gamma   90.00
#
_symmetry.space_group_name_H-M   'P 1'
#
loop_
_entity.id
_entity.type
_entity.pdbx_description
1 polymer ?
#
loop_
_entity_poly.entity_id
_entity_poly.type
_entity_poly.pdbx_seq_one_letter_code
_entity_poly.pdbx_strand_id
1 'polypeptide(L)'
;MRRNGIDKMGLKEKSKVNARLAHALRDDGEYNAAVNRFYYSVFQKLHNAASEKWKYAYDSTEGSSHQALIGFVSNKISECAKDEDLRMDAMKAKQVTGSFRALKKLRVQADYLEKCIDEKEMKTFSDNYEKFNAGYSSFRKLEE
;
A
#
# COMPACT_ATOMS: atom_id res chain seq x y z
N MET A 1 36.28 -13.82 -11.66
CA MET A 1 34.97 -13.15 -11.83
C MET A 1 34.04 -13.54 -10.68
N ARG A 2 33.90 -12.71 -9.65
CA ARG A 2 32.87 -12.89 -8.61
C ARG A 2 31.63 -12.13 -9.09
N ARG A 3 30.52 -12.82 -9.35
CA ARG A 3 29.23 -12.15 -9.53
C ARG A 3 28.84 -11.65 -8.14
N ASN A 4 28.99 -10.34 -7.94
CA ASN A 4 28.58 -9.63 -6.73
C ASN A 4 27.13 -9.99 -6.40
N GLY A 5 26.89 -10.25 -5.11
CA GLY A 5 25.55 -10.51 -4.59
C GLY A 5 24.62 -9.40 -5.04
N ILE A 6 23.49 -9.80 -5.65
CA ILE A 6 22.39 -8.88 -5.89
C ILE A 6 21.90 -8.47 -4.51
N ASP A 7 22.31 -7.29 -4.08
CA ASP A 7 21.83 -6.68 -2.84
C ASP A 7 20.30 -6.60 -2.96
N LYS A 8 19.60 -7.44 -2.19
CA LYS A 8 18.13 -7.49 -2.25
C LYS A 8 17.60 -6.18 -1.70
N MET A 9 17.19 -5.29 -2.61
CA MET A 9 16.54 -4.03 -2.24
C MET A 9 15.38 -4.28 -1.25
N GLY A 10 15.43 -3.60 -0.11
CA GLY A 10 14.42 -3.67 0.95
C GLY A 10 13.03 -3.20 0.49
N LEU A 11 12.00 -3.56 1.26
CA LEU A 11 10.61 -3.18 0.94
C LEU A 11 10.42 -1.66 0.95
N LYS A 12 11.09 -0.96 1.86
CA LYS A 12 11.09 0.50 1.97
C LYS A 12 11.64 1.17 0.71
N GLU A 13 12.78 0.70 0.21
CA GLU A 13 13.43 1.22 -1.00
C GLU A 13 12.60 0.90 -2.24
N LYS A 14 12.08 -0.34 -2.34
CA LYS A 14 11.17 -0.74 -3.43
C LYS A 14 9.92 0.14 -3.47
N SER A 15 9.35 0.48 -2.31
CA SER A 15 8.21 1.38 -2.22
C SER A 15 8.52 2.75 -2.82
N LYS A 16 9.66 3.34 -2.43
CA LYS A 16 10.11 4.65 -2.96
C LYS A 16 10.33 4.61 -4.47
N VAL A 17 10.98 3.57 -4.98
CA VAL A 17 11.22 3.40 -6.42
C VAL A 17 9.90 3.30 -7.18
N ASN A 18 8.96 2.50 -6.68
CA ASN A 18 7.64 2.35 -7.28
C ASN A 18 6.85 3.67 -7.29
N ALA A 19 6.87 4.44 -6.20
CA ALA A 19 6.22 5.75 -6.17
C ALA A 19 6.80 6.70 -7.23
N ARG A 20 8.13 6.79 -7.31
CA ARG A 20 8.82 7.65 -8.29
C ARG A 20 8.47 7.27 -9.72
N LEU A 21 8.52 5.97 -10.05
CA LEU A 21 8.16 5.48 -11.38
C LEU A 21 6.69 5.73 -11.71
N ALA A 22 5.80 5.57 -10.73
CA ALA A 22 4.38 5.81 -10.92
C ALA A 22 4.07 7.27 -11.28
N HIS A 23 4.77 8.23 -10.67
CA HIS A 23 4.64 9.64 -11.04
C HIS A 23 5.08 9.90 -12.49
N ALA A 24 6.25 9.41 -12.89
CA ALA A 24 6.72 9.56 -14.27
C ALA A 24 5.74 8.97 -15.29
N LEU A 25 5.29 7.73 -15.07
CA LEU A 25 4.31 7.06 -15.93
C LEU A 25 2.97 7.81 -16.01
N ARG A 26 2.51 8.36 -14.88
CA ARG A 26 1.27 9.16 -14.87
C ARG A 26 1.44 10.42 -15.72
N ASP A 27 2.56 11.11 -15.57
CA ASP A 27 2.82 12.37 -16.27
C ASP A 27 3.00 12.13 -17.78
N ASP A 28 3.45 10.93 -18.18
CA ASP A 28 3.51 10.46 -19.57
C ASP A 28 2.16 9.94 -20.13
N GLY A 29 1.09 9.90 -19.32
CA GLY A 29 -0.23 9.40 -19.71
C GLY A 29 -0.41 7.87 -19.65
N GLU A 30 0.59 7.14 -19.16
CA GLU A 30 0.62 5.68 -19.03
C GLU A 30 -0.12 5.21 -17.76
N TYR A 31 -1.43 5.48 -17.69
CA TYR A 31 -2.21 5.35 -16.45
C TYR A 31 -2.32 3.93 -15.90
N ASN A 32 -2.46 2.90 -16.74
CA ASN A 32 -2.49 1.51 -16.25
C ASN A 32 -1.19 1.16 -15.52
N ALA A 33 -0.05 1.50 -16.14
CA ALA A 33 1.27 1.26 -15.56
C ALA A 33 1.49 2.10 -14.30
N ALA A 34 1.06 3.37 -14.30
CA ALA A 34 1.13 4.25 -13.14
C ALA A 34 0.35 3.69 -11.94
N VAL A 35 -0.92 3.31 -12.15
CA VAL A 35 -1.79 2.68 -11.13
C VAL A 35 -1.14 1.44 -10.53
N ASN A 36 -0.57 0.56 -11.37
CA ASN A 36 0.13 -0.63 -10.92
C ASN A 36 1.31 -0.28 -9.99
N ARG A 37 2.16 0.67 -10.41
CA ARG A 37 3.33 1.09 -9.63
C ARG A 37 2.95 1.80 -8.33
N PHE A 38 1.96 2.69 -8.33
CA PHE A 38 1.46 3.30 -7.10
C PHE A 38 0.92 2.25 -6.12
N TYR A 39 0.14 1.28 -6.61
CA TYR A 39 -0.39 0.21 -5.75
C TYR A 39 0.73 -0.60 -5.09
N TYR A 40 1.76 -0.99 -5.84
CA TYR A 40 2.89 -1.73 -5.26
C TYR A 40 3.70 -0.88 -4.27
N SER A 41 3.83 0.42 -4.51
CA SER A 41 4.43 1.35 -3.54
C SER A 41 3.69 1.29 -2.20
N VAL A 42 2.36 1.40 -2.24
CA VAL A 42 1.48 1.31 -1.07
C VAL A 42 1.59 -0.03 -0.36
N PHE A 43 1.50 -1.13 -1.11
CA PHE A 43 1.61 -2.49 -0.57
C PHE A 43 2.93 -2.72 0.13
N GLN A 44 4.05 -2.36 -0.50
CA GLN A 44 5.39 -2.56 0.07
C GLN A 44 5.61 -1.66 1.30
N LYS A 45 5.14 -0.41 1.26
CA LYS A 45 5.18 0.51 2.40
C LYS A 45 4.43 -0.05 3.62
N LEU A 46 3.21 -0.55 3.40
CA LEU A 46 2.38 -1.12 4.47
C LEU A 46 2.95 -2.44 4.98
N HIS A 47 3.45 -3.29 4.07
CA HIS A 47 4.08 -4.55 4.43
C HIS A 47 5.33 -4.33 5.29
N ASN A 48 6.21 -3.41 4.89
CA ASN A 48 7.40 -3.06 5.65
C ASN A 48 7.05 -2.64 7.09
N ALA A 49 6.08 -1.74 7.23
CA ALA A 49 5.62 -1.27 8.54
C ALA A 49 5.06 -2.40 9.42
N ALA A 50 4.19 -3.24 8.86
CA ALA A 50 3.62 -4.36 9.59
C ALA A 50 4.69 -5.39 10.03
N SER A 51 5.68 -5.65 9.19
CA SER A 51 6.81 -6.53 9.49
C SER A 51 7.75 -5.95 10.55
N GLU A 52 8.04 -4.65 10.50
CA GLU A 52 8.91 -3.98 11.48
C GLU A 52 8.30 -4.00 12.90
N LYS A 53 7.06 -3.51 13.03
CA LYS A 53 6.39 -3.33 14.33
C LYS A 53 5.80 -4.61 14.89
N TRP A 54 5.03 -5.35 14.10
CA TRP A 54 4.25 -6.49 14.59
C TRP A 54 4.75 -7.85 14.07
N LYS A 55 5.95 -7.87 13.47
CA LYS A 55 6.58 -9.11 12.96
C LYS A 55 5.68 -9.86 11.98
N TYR A 56 4.86 -9.14 11.21
CA TYR A 56 4.06 -9.74 10.17
C TYR A 56 4.95 -10.50 9.18
N ALA A 57 4.58 -11.76 8.96
CA ALA A 57 5.12 -12.63 7.93
C ALA A 57 3.93 -13.26 7.20
N TYR A 58 3.96 -13.22 5.88
CA TYR A 58 2.90 -13.82 5.07
C TYR A 58 3.02 -15.35 5.06
N ASP A 59 1.91 -16.02 5.36
CA ASP A 59 1.76 -17.46 5.18
C ASP A 59 1.07 -17.76 3.84
N SER A 60 1.74 -18.54 2.99
CA SER A 60 1.22 -18.92 1.67
C SER A 60 -0.10 -19.70 1.71
N THR A 61 -0.45 -20.30 2.85
CA THR A 61 -1.71 -21.02 3.03
C THR A 61 -2.91 -20.07 3.17
N GLU A 62 -2.70 -18.78 3.47
CA GLU A 62 -3.75 -17.77 3.66
C GLU A 62 -4.29 -17.18 2.33
N GLY A 63 -3.92 -17.75 1.17
CA GLY A 63 -4.39 -17.30 -0.13
C GLY A 63 -3.74 -15.99 -0.57
N SER A 64 -4.49 -14.92 -0.84
CA SER A 64 -3.91 -13.68 -1.39
C SER A 64 -3.10 -12.92 -0.35
N SER A 65 -1.78 -12.77 -0.56
CA SER A 65 -0.88 -11.99 0.31
C SER A 65 -1.35 -10.55 0.57
N HIS A 66 -2.03 -9.93 -0.41
CA HIS A 66 -2.63 -8.60 -0.24
C HIS A 66 -3.86 -8.61 0.68
N GLN A 67 -4.67 -9.67 0.64
CA GLN A 67 -5.83 -9.80 1.54
C GLN A 67 -5.38 -10.17 2.96
N ALA A 68 -4.40 -11.07 3.08
CA ALA A 68 -3.78 -11.42 4.35
C ALA A 68 -3.21 -10.17 5.05
N LEU A 69 -2.39 -9.37 4.34
CA LEU A 69 -1.81 -8.14 4.89
C LEU A 69 -2.90 -7.15 5.34
N ILE A 70 -3.93 -6.92 4.51
CA ILE A 70 -4.95 -5.92 4.86
C ILE A 70 -5.85 -6.38 6.02
N GLY A 71 -6.11 -7.68 6.12
CA GLY A 71 -6.80 -8.29 7.26
C GLY A 71 -5.99 -8.11 8.54
N PHE A 72 -4.70 -8.46 8.50
CA PHE A 72 -3.78 -8.27 9.61
C PHE A 72 -3.73 -6.82 10.09
N VAL A 73 -3.53 -5.87 9.17
CA VAL A 73 -3.48 -4.43 9.47
C VAL A 73 -4.80 -3.95 10.07
N SER A 74 -5.94 -4.38 9.52
CA SER A 74 -7.26 -4.02 10.04
C SER A 74 -7.48 -4.51 11.47
N ASN A 75 -6.99 -5.71 11.79
CA ASN A 75 -7.07 -6.29 13.13
C ASN A 75 -6.20 -5.49 14.11
N LYS A 76 -4.94 -5.17 13.73
CA LYS A 76 -4.04 -4.37 14.57
C LYS A 76 -4.56 -2.97 14.85
N ILE A 77 -5.11 -2.29 13.84
CA ILE A 77 -5.79 -1.00 14.06
C ILE A 77 -6.95 -1.14 15.06
N SER A 78 -7.73 -2.22 14.96
CA SER A 78 -8.86 -2.45 15.86
C SER A 78 -8.43 -2.81 17.29
N GLU A 79 -7.28 -3.49 17.45
CA GLU A 79 -6.66 -3.71 18.76
C GLU A 79 -6.21 -2.40 19.39
N CYS A 80 -5.46 -1.57 18.66
CA CYS A 80 -5.01 -0.25 19.14
C CYS A 80 -6.18 0.69 19.45
N ALA A 81 -7.31 0.57 18.76
CA ALA A 81 -8.50 1.39 19.02
C ALA A 81 -9.13 1.20 20.41
N LYS A 82 -8.78 0.10 21.11
CA LYS A 82 -9.26 -0.18 22.46
C LYS A 82 -8.50 0.63 23.51
N ASP A 83 -7.25 0.99 23.21
CA ASP A 83 -6.41 1.87 24.03
C ASP A 83 -6.87 3.32 23.85
N GLU A 84 -7.08 4.04 24.95
CA GLU A 84 -7.58 5.41 24.94
C GLU A 84 -6.58 6.38 24.31
N ASP A 85 -5.29 6.17 24.56
CA ASP A 85 -4.22 7.05 24.10
C ASP A 85 -4.02 6.91 22.58
N LEU A 86 -4.27 5.72 22.04
CA LEU A 86 -4.13 5.42 20.61
C LEU A 86 -5.45 5.53 19.83
N ARG A 87 -6.59 5.64 20.51
CA ARG A 87 -7.94 5.55 19.91
C ARG A 87 -8.12 6.48 18.72
N MET A 88 -7.71 7.75 18.86
CA MET A 88 -7.90 8.76 17.82
C MET A 88 -7.04 8.50 16.58
N ASP A 89 -5.79 8.11 16.77
CA ASP A 89 -4.91 7.77 15.65
C ASP A 89 -5.33 6.44 14.99
N ALA A 90 -5.85 5.49 15.77
CA ALA A 90 -6.42 4.24 15.25
C ALA A 90 -7.68 4.52 14.39
N MET A 91 -8.55 5.43 14.81
CA MET A 91 -9.72 5.82 13.99
C MET A 91 -9.31 6.45 12.66
N LYS A 92 -8.28 7.30 12.65
CA LYS A 92 -7.73 7.87 11.41
C LYS A 92 -7.05 6.79 10.55
N ALA A 93 -6.30 5.89 11.17
CA ALA A 93 -5.61 4.79 10.51
C ALA A 93 -6.56 3.82 9.79
N LYS A 94 -7.82 3.69 10.21
CA LYS A 94 -8.82 2.87 9.49
C LYS A 94 -8.94 3.23 8.01
N GLN A 95 -8.70 4.49 7.63
CA GLN A 95 -8.69 4.95 6.24
C GLN A 95 -7.67 4.19 5.37
N VAL A 96 -6.54 3.75 5.94
CA VAL A 96 -5.53 2.93 5.25
C VAL A 96 -6.19 1.71 4.62
N THR A 97 -7.05 1.01 5.35
CA THR A 97 -7.68 -0.23 4.86
C THR A 97 -8.70 0.03 3.75
N GLY A 98 -9.48 1.10 3.87
CA GLY A 98 -10.46 1.51 2.86
C GLY A 98 -9.76 1.93 1.56
N SER A 99 -8.81 2.86 1.65
CA SER A 99 -8.05 3.34 0.49
C SER A 99 -7.24 2.23 -0.16
N PHE A 100 -6.60 1.34 0.60
CA PHE A 100 -5.88 0.20 0.04
C PHE A 100 -6.79 -0.69 -0.84
N ARG A 101 -8.01 -1.00 -0.36
CA ARG A 101 -8.97 -1.79 -1.13
C ARG A 101 -9.42 -1.06 -2.40
N ALA A 102 -9.66 0.25 -2.32
CA ALA A 102 -10.02 1.07 -3.49
C ALA A 102 -8.89 1.09 -4.54
N LEU A 103 -7.64 1.29 -4.11
CA LEU A 103 -6.46 1.25 -4.98
C LEU A 103 -6.28 -0.14 -5.62
N LYS A 104 -6.48 -1.22 -4.85
CA LYS A 104 -6.41 -2.60 -5.37
C LYS A 104 -7.42 -2.83 -6.49
N LYS A 105 -8.65 -2.33 -6.35
CA LYS A 105 -9.70 -2.49 -7.35
C LYS A 105 -9.28 -1.90 -8.70
N LEU A 106 -8.79 -0.65 -8.70
CA LEU A 106 -8.29 0.01 -9.90
C LEU A 106 -7.04 -0.68 -10.46
N ARG A 107 -6.16 -1.22 -9.61
CA ARG A 107 -5.01 -2.02 -10.06
C ARG A 107 -5.43 -3.30 -10.78
N VAL A 108 -6.42 -4.01 -10.26
CA VAL A 108 -6.97 -5.22 -10.91
C VAL A 108 -7.59 -4.86 -12.26
N GLN A 109 -8.28 -3.72 -12.36
CA GLN A 109 -8.76 -3.21 -13.64
C GLN A 109 -7.62 -2.95 -14.62
N ALA A 110 -6.60 -2.21 -14.20
CA ALA A 110 -5.43 -1.87 -15.03
C ALA A 110 -4.67 -3.10 -15.55
N ASP A 111 -4.58 -4.18 -14.76
CA ASP A 111 -3.82 -5.38 -15.10
C ASP A 111 -4.60 -6.40 -15.94
N TYR A 112 -5.92 -6.51 -15.75
CA TYR A 112 -6.68 -7.68 -16.21
C TYR A 112 -7.94 -7.37 -17.02
N LEU A 113 -8.41 -6.12 -17.02
CA LEU A 113 -9.59 -5.75 -17.79
C LEU A 113 -9.19 -5.09 -19.11
N GLU A 114 -9.99 -5.31 -20.16
CA GLU A 114 -9.77 -4.70 -21.48
C GLU A 114 -9.88 -3.17 -21.44
N LYS A 115 -10.69 -2.63 -20.51
CA LYS A 115 -10.84 -1.19 -20.33
C LYS A 115 -9.59 -0.60 -19.67
N CYS A 116 -8.90 0.28 -20.40
CA CYS A 116 -7.82 1.10 -19.84
C CYS A 116 -8.34 2.10 -18.79
N ILE A 117 -7.46 2.46 -17.86
CA ILE A 117 -7.70 3.51 -16.88
C ILE A 117 -7.75 4.84 -17.62
N ASP A 118 -8.87 5.55 -17.47
CA ASP A 118 -9.02 6.91 -18.00
C ASP A 118 -8.53 7.97 -16.99
N GLU A 119 -8.44 9.24 -17.43
CA GLU A 119 -7.96 10.34 -16.59
C GLU A 119 -8.82 10.55 -15.33
N LYS A 120 -10.14 10.35 -15.43
CA LYS A 120 -11.06 10.49 -14.29
C LYS A 120 -10.83 9.38 -13.26
N GLU A 121 -10.60 8.16 -13.73
CA GLU A 121 -10.22 7.02 -12.90
C GLU A 121 -8.84 7.24 -12.27
N MET A 122 -7.87 7.79 -13.01
CA MET A 122 -6.55 8.16 -12.47
C MET A 122 -6.62 9.27 -11.43
N LYS A 123 -7.51 10.27 -11.61
CA LYS A 123 -7.78 11.27 -10.58
C LYS A 123 -8.37 10.62 -9.33
N THR A 124 -9.37 9.75 -9.50
CA THR A 124 -9.97 9.00 -8.37
C THR A 124 -8.93 8.15 -7.65
N PHE A 125 -8.01 7.54 -8.40
CA PHE A 125 -6.89 6.79 -7.85
C PHE A 125 -5.98 7.70 -7.01
N SER A 126 -5.61 8.86 -7.54
CA SER A 126 -4.76 9.85 -6.86
C SER A 126 -5.39 10.33 -5.55
N ASP A 127 -6.69 10.66 -5.56
CA ASP A 127 -7.44 11.06 -4.36
C ASP A 127 -7.41 9.94 -3.29
N ASN A 128 -7.50 8.67 -3.70
CA ASN A 128 -7.39 7.53 -2.77
C ASN A 128 -5.97 7.29 -2.28
N TYR A 129 -4.96 7.55 -3.11
CA TYR A 129 -3.54 7.45 -2.74
C TYR A 129 -3.16 8.51 -1.70
N GLU A 130 -3.67 9.73 -1.82
CA GLU A 130 -3.51 10.79 -0.83
C GLU A 130 -4.17 10.42 0.51
N LYS A 131 -5.43 9.95 0.46
CA LYS A 131 -6.13 9.43 1.66
C LYS A 131 -5.37 8.28 2.32
N PHE A 132 -4.80 7.38 1.52
CA PHE A 132 -3.94 6.32 2.03
C PHE A 132 -2.73 6.90 2.77
N ASN A 133 -2.02 7.86 2.19
CA ASN A 133 -0.83 8.46 2.82
C ASN A 133 -1.18 9.22 4.11
N ALA A 134 -2.30 9.95 4.13
CA ALA A 134 -2.78 10.64 5.33
C ALA A 134 -3.12 9.65 6.46
N GLY A 135 -3.87 8.58 6.14
CA GLY A 135 -4.16 7.50 7.08
C GLY A 135 -2.88 6.77 7.53
N TYR A 136 -1.93 6.57 6.62
CA TYR A 136 -0.67 5.89 6.89
C TYR A 136 0.18 6.67 7.91
N SER A 137 0.18 8.00 7.86
CA SER A 137 0.85 8.82 8.87
C SER A 137 0.28 8.59 10.28
N SER A 138 -1.03 8.36 10.42
CA SER A 138 -1.65 8.03 11.71
C SER A 138 -1.34 6.60 12.12
N PHE A 139 -1.34 5.68 11.16
CA PHE A 139 -0.97 4.28 11.37
C PHE A 139 0.47 4.13 11.89
N ARG A 140 1.43 4.94 11.40
CA ARG A 140 2.82 4.94 11.91
C ARG A 140 2.92 5.31 13.38
N LYS A 141 2.02 6.14 13.91
CA LYS A 141 2.01 6.50 15.33
C LYS A 141 1.55 5.36 16.23
N LEU A 142 0.77 4.41 15.70
CA LEU A 142 0.43 3.18 16.42
C LEU A 142 1.65 2.26 16.60
N GLU A 143 2.76 2.59 15.92
CA GLU A 143 4.02 1.88 16.06
C GLU A 143 4.94 2.46 17.13
N GLU A 144 4.66 3.65 17.64
CA GLU A 144 5.44 4.30 18.70
C GLU A 144 4.97 3.80 20.08
#